data_AF-A0A9P7I0D8-F1
#
_entry.id   AF-A0A9P7I0D8-F1
#
_cell.length_a   1.000
_cell.length_b   1.000
_cell.length_c   1.000
_cell.angle_alpha   90.00
_cell.angle_beta   90.00
_cell.angle_gamma   90.00
#
_symmetry.space_group_name_H-M   'P 1'
#
loop_
_entity.id
_entity.type
_entity.pdbx_description
1 polymer ?
#
loop_
_entity_poly.entity_id
_entity_poly.type
_entity_poly.pdbx_seq_one_letter_code
_entity_poly.pdbx_strand_id
1 'polypeptide(L)'
;MVAKYSGSNDVVFAVTLSGRNAPVHGITEMLAPTITTVPVRVRINSSTTAHEFLQDVQRQATEMIPFEHTGLQRIAELVPDAAAALDMQHLFVVQPAAESDDASVEFPGLVHRQDMSE
;
A
#
# COMPACT_ATOMS: atom_id res chain seq x y z
N MET A 1 -6.07 -7.37 -10.23
CA MET A 1 -6.52 -8.78 -10.05
C MET A 1 -7.70 -8.89 -9.10
N VAL A 2 -7.60 -8.40 -7.85
CA VAL A 2 -8.68 -8.52 -6.85
C VAL A 2 -10.02 -7.95 -7.34
N ALA A 3 -10.04 -6.74 -7.92
CA ALA A 3 -11.26 -6.15 -8.48
C ALA A 3 -11.94 -7.05 -9.55
N LYS A 4 -11.13 -7.66 -10.43
CA LYS A 4 -11.60 -8.54 -11.50
C LYS A 4 -12.20 -9.85 -10.95
N TYR A 5 -11.59 -10.44 -9.92
CA TYR A 5 -12.04 -11.71 -9.32
C TYR A 5 -13.19 -11.54 -8.32
N SER A 6 -13.26 -10.39 -7.64
CA SER A 6 -14.37 -10.04 -6.74
C SER A 6 -15.60 -9.51 -7.50
N GLY A 7 -15.44 -9.14 -8.77
CA GLY A 7 -16.50 -8.47 -9.55
C GLY A 7 -16.81 -7.06 -9.06
N SER A 8 -15.97 -6.48 -8.18
CA SER A 8 -16.15 -5.15 -7.62
C SER A 8 -15.03 -4.21 -8.07
N ASN A 9 -15.40 -3.01 -8.50
CA ASN A 9 -14.45 -1.93 -8.76
C ASN A 9 -14.08 -1.13 -7.50
N ASP A 10 -14.74 -1.38 -6.37
CA ASP A 10 -14.42 -0.77 -5.08
C ASP A 10 -14.00 -1.87 -4.12
N VAL A 11 -12.71 -1.88 -3.77
CA VAL A 11 -12.08 -3.00 -3.07
C VAL A 11 -11.28 -2.46 -1.91
N VAL A 12 -11.38 -3.10 -0.75
CA VAL A 12 -10.53 -2.79 0.40
C VAL A 12 -9.69 -4.02 0.72
N PHE A 13 -8.39 -3.83 0.92
CA PHE A 13 -7.48 -4.89 1.37
C PHE A 13 -6.54 -4.38 2.46
N ALA A 14 -6.08 -5.29 3.31
CA ALA A 14 -5.15 -4.98 4.38
C ALA A 14 -3.75 -4.82 3.78
N VAL A 15 -3.00 -3.80 4.21
CA VAL A 15 -1.60 -3.60 3.82
C VAL A 15 -0.73 -3.61 5.06
N THR A 16 0.34 -4.40 5.04
CA THR A 16 1.36 -4.40 6.10
C THR A 16 2.42 -3.36 5.78
N LEU A 17 2.72 -2.50 6.77
CA LEU A 17 3.76 -1.48 6.69
C LEU A 17 4.79 -1.71 7.80
N SER A 18 5.99 -1.17 7.64
CA SER A 18 7.00 -1.18 8.71
C SER A 18 6.56 -0.38 9.94
N GLY A 19 5.63 0.56 9.76
CA GLY A 19 5.13 1.51 10.76
C GLY A 19 6.18 2.47 11.30
N ARG A 20 7.29 2.65 10.58
CA ARG A 20 8.39 3.57 10.94
C ARG A 20 8.25 4.97 10.33
N ASN A 21 7.09 5.30 9.76
CA ASN A 21 6.82 6.63 9.19
C ASN A 21 6.24 7.61 10.23
N ALA A 22 5.87 7.15 11.42
CA ALA A 22 5.25 8.00 12.43
C ALA A 22 6.23 9.05 12.98
N PRO A 23 5.75 10.24 13.40
CA PRO A 23 6.59 11.32 13.90
C PRO A 23 7.09 11.05 15.34
N VAL A 24 7.80 9.95 15.52
CA VAL A 24 8.38 9.50 16.79
C VAL A 24 9.89 9.56 16.69
N HIS A 25 10.53 10.21 17.65
CA HIS A 25 11.98 10.33 17.69
C HIS A 25 12.65 8.94 17.76
N GLY A 26 13.61 8.68 16.87
CA GLY A 26 14.34 7.41 16.81
C GLY A 26 13.52 6.22 16.30
N ILE A 27 12.37 6.46 15.64
CA ILE A 27 11.50 5.37 15.18
C ILE A 27 12.18 4.48 14.13
N THR A 28 13.09 5.03 13.32
CA THR A 28 13.79 4.28 12.27
C THR A 28 14.73 3.23 12.87
N GLU A 29 15.38 3.55 14.00
CA GLU A 29 16.40 2.73 14.67
C GLU A 29 15.83 1.90 15.84
N MET A 30 14.54 2.07 16.17
CA MET A 30 13.92 1.44 17.33
C MET A 30 13.99 -0.10 17.27
N LEU A 31 14.51 -0.71 18.34
CA LEU A 31 14.57 -2.16 18.55
C LEU A 31 13.26 -2.69 19.17
N ALA A 32 12.14 -2.44 18.48
CA ALA A 32 10.79 -2.86 18.90
C ALA A 32 9.91 -3.17 17.68
N PRO A 33 8.84 -3.97 17.84
CA PRO A 33 7.86 -4.19 16.79
C PRO A 33 7.13 -2.87 16.49
N THR A 34 7.31 -2.39 15.27
CA THR A 34 6.67 -1.17 14.75
C THR A 34 5.69 -1.49 13.63
N ILE A 35 5.56 -2.76 13.24
CA ILE A 35 4.70 -3.21 12.13
C ILE A 35 3.26 -2.76 12.35
N THR A 36 2.68 -2.16 11.32
CA THR A 36 1.28 -1.74 11.30
C THR A 36 0.52 -2.44 10.17
N THR A 37 -0.80 -2.54 10.33
CA THR A 37 -1.70 -3.01 9.27
C THR A 37 -2.79 -1.98 9.09
N VAL A 38 -2.89 -1.45 7.87
CA VAL A 38 -3.86 -0.40 7.51
C VAL A 38 -4.80 -0.89 6.41
N PRO A 39 -6.06 -0.43 6.41
CA PRO A 39 -6.99 -0.74 5.32
C PRO A 39 -6.73 0.20 4.16
N VAL A 40 -6.49 -0.34 2.96
CA VAL A 40 -6.35 0.44 1.73
C VAL A 40 -7.55 0.19 0.82
N ARG A 41 -8.33 1.25 0.59
CA ARG A 41 -9.47 1.26 -0.33
C ARG A 41 -9.02 1.72 -1.71
N VAL A 42 -9.19 0.86 -2.70
CA VAL A 42 -8.88 1.12 -4.10
C VAL A 42 -10.16 1.13 -4.92
N ARG A 43 -10.38 2.20 -5.69
CA ARG A 43 -11.45 2.30 -6.66
C ARG A 43 -10.91 2.27 -8.08
N ILE A 44 -11.31 1.27 -8.86
CA ILE A 44 -10.94 1.13 -10.26
C ILE A 44 -11.94 1.90 -11.11
N ASN A 45 -11.46 2.92 -11.81
CA ASN A 45 -12.25 3.64 -12.80
C ASN A 45 -11.56 3.55 -14.16
N SER A 46 -12.26 2.99 -15.16
CA SER A 46 -11.76 2.76 -16.52
C SER A 46 -11.43 4.04 -17.28
N SER A 47 -11.92 5.21 -16.83
CA SER A 47 -11.57 6.50 -17.44
C SER A 47 -10.27 7.10 -16.91
N THR A 48 -9.63 6.48 -15.92
CA THR A 48 -8.44 7.01 -15.23
C THR A 48 -7.19 6.36 -15.81
N THR A 49 -6.15 7.15 -16.02
CA THR A 49 -4.85 6.61 -16.43
C THR A 49 -4.18 5.85 -15.28
N ALA A 50 -3.24 4.97 -15.61
CA ALA A 50 -2.44 4.28 -14.59
C ALA A 50 -1.62 5.27 -13.73
N HIS A 51 -1.18 6.39 -14.30
CA HIS A 51 -0.43 7.42 -13.59
C HIS A 51 -1.28 8.09 -12.50
N GLU A 52 -2.45 8.60 -12.87
CA GLU A 52 -3.40 9.23 -11.94
C GLU A 52 -3.83 8.25 -10.84
N PHE A 53 -4.11 7.00 -11.21
CA PHE A 53 -4.43 5.95 -10.25
C PHE A 53 -3.31 5.76 -9.21
N LEU A 54 -2.05 5.67 -9.65
CA LEU A 54 -0.90 5.52 -8.76
C LEU A 54 -0.67 6.77 -7.89
N GLN A 55 -0.92 7.97 -8.42
CA GLN A 55 -0.86 9.21 -7.64
C GLN A 55 -1.91 9.22 -6.53
N ASP A 56 -3.12 8.73 -6.80
CA ASP A 56 -4.18 8.63 -5.79
C ASP A 56 -3.82 7.62 -4.69
N VAL A 57 -3.28 6.45 -5.06
CA VAL A 57 -2.80 5.45 -4.10
C VAL A 57 -1.65 6.00 -3.26
N GLN A 58 -0.69 6.70 -3.88
CA GLN A 58 0.43 7.33 -3.18
C GLN A 58 -0.05 8.41 -2.20
N ARG A 59 -0.99 9.26 -2.63
CA ARG A 59 -1.58 10.31 -1.78
C ARG A 59 -2.27 9.69 -0.57
N GLN A 60 -3.09 8.66 -0.79
CA GLN A 60 -3.74 7.93 0.30
C GLN A 60 -2.70 7.34 1.28
N ALA A 61 -1.61 6.74 0.77
CA ALA A 61 -0.54 6.20 1.61
C ALA A 61 0.10 7.28 2.49
N THR A 62 0.38 8.47 1.94
CA THR A 62 0.92 9.60 2.71
C THR A 62 -0.05 10.13 3.76
N GLU A 63 -1.33 10.29 3.40
CA GLU A 63 -2.36 10.81 4.32
C GLU A 63 -2.63 9.86 5.50
N MET A 64 -2.36 8.56 5.33
CA MET A 64 -2.52 7.56 6.40
C MET A 64 -1.36 7.55 7.41
N ILE A 65 -0.19 8.10 7.10
CA ILE A 65 1.03 8.04 7.94
C ILE A 65 0.75 8.38 9.42
N PRO A 66 0.06 9.48 9.76
CA PRO A 66 -0.19 9.84 11.16
C PRO A 66 -1.08 8.83 11.91
N PHE A 67 -1.79 7.97 11.19
CA PHE A 67 -2.82 7.08 11.70
C PHE A 67 -2.48 5.60 11.57
N GLU A 68 -1.31 5.24 11.01
CA GLU A 68 -0.90 3.85 10.76
C GLU A 68 -1.00 2.95 12.01
N HIS A 69 -0.76 3.53 13.19
CA HIS A 69 -0.76 2.83 14.48
C HIS A 69 -2.14 2.75 15.16
N THR A 70 -3.22 3.19 14.51
CA THR A 70 -4.57 3.13 15.09
C THR A 70 -5.05 1.69 15.29
N GLY A 71 -4.66 0.78 14.38
CA GLY A 71 -5.06 -0.62 14.38
C GLY A 71 -6.47 -0.85 13.81
N LEU A 72 -6.66 -1.95 13.06
CA LEU A 72 -7.91 -2.26 12.35
C LEU A 72 -9.12 -2.38 13.29
N GLN A 73 -8.94 -2.98 14.47
CA GLN A 73 -10.02 -3.17 15.44
C GLN A 73 -10.57 -1.82 15.90
N ARG A 74 -9.68 -0.89 16.24
CA ARG A 74 -10.06 0.46 16.66
C ARG A 74 -10.70 1.26 15.54
N ILE A 75 -10.25 1.09 14.29
CA ILE A 75 -10.89 1.73 13.13
C ILE A 75 -12.33 1.22 12.98
N ALA A 76 -12.56 -0.09 13.14
CA ALA A 76 -13.91 -0.68 13.05
C ALA A 76 -14.83 -0.19 14.17
N GLU A 77 -14.31 0.03 15.39
CA GLU A 77 -15.05 0.62 16.50
C GLU A 77 -15.42 2.09 16.24
N LEU A 78 -14.52 2.87 15.63
CA LEU A 78 -14.74 4.28 15.31
C LEU A 78 -15.71 4.49 14.15
N VAL A 79 -15.80 3.53 13.23
CA VAL A 79 -16.64 3.60 12.03
C VAL A 79 -17.43 2.30 11.88
N PRO A 80 -18.53 2.10 12.65
CA PRO A 80 -19.31 0.87 12.63
C PRO A 80 -19.84 0.51 11.23
N ASP A 81 -20.21 1.53 10.44
CA ASP A 81 -20.68 1.35 9.05
C ASP A 81 -19.60 0.79 8.12
N ALA A 82 -18.32 0.92 8.48
CA ALA A 82 -17.20 0.37 7.72
C ALA A 82 -16.78 -1.03 8.19
N ALA A 83 -17.38 -1.58 9.26
CA ALA A 83 -16.95 -2.86 9.84
C ALA A 83 -16.95 -4.00 8.82
N ALA A 84 -17.97 -4.08 7.96
CA ALA A 84 -18.03 -5.09 6.88
C ALA A 84 -16.92 -4.92 5.84
N ALA A 85 -16.49 -3.68 5.56
CA ALA A 85 -15.39 -3.41 4.64
C ALA A 85 -14.00 -3.67 5.26
N LEU A 86 -13.93 -3.75 6.59
CA LEU A 86 -12.74 -4.06 7.37
C LEU A 86 -12.63 -5.55 7.71
N ASP A 87 -13.62 -6.37 7.34
CA ASP A 87 -13.52 -7.84 7.34
C ASP A 87 -12.81 -8.31 6.06
N MET A 88 -11.52 -8.01 5.98
CA MET A 88 -10.73 -8.12 4.75
C MET A 88 -10.19 -9.53 4.56
N GLN A 89 -10.43 -10.12 3.38
CA GLN A 89 -9.89 -11.45 3.03
C GLN A 89 -8.51 -11.42 2.36
N HIS A 90 -7.99 -10.23 2.08
CA HIS A 90 -6.78 -10.05 1.31
C HIS A 90 -5.77 -9.20 2.08
N LEU A 91 -4.55 -9.74 2.23
CA LEU A 91 -3.39 -9.06 2.78
C LEU A 91 -2.37 -8.82 1.66
N PHE A 92 -1.92 -7.59 1.52
CA PHE A 92 -0.88 -7.18 0.59
C PHE A 92 0.38 -6.78 1.35
N VAL A 93 1.49 -7.45 1.05
CA VAL A 93 2.78 -7.24 1.72
C VAL A 93 3.81 -6.92 0.65
N VAL A 94 4.50 -5.79 0.79
CA VAL A 94 5.65 -5.42 -0.03
C VAL A 94 6.89 -5.61 0.81
N GLN A 95 7.77 -6.51 0.39
CA GLN A 95 9.09 -6.67 0.96
C GLN A 95 10.10 -6.08 -0.03
N PRO A 96 10.91 -5.08 0.39
CA PRO A 96 12.01 -4.64 -0.44
C PRO A 96 12.93 -5.84 -0.72
N ALA A 97 13.45 -5.92 -1.94
CA ALA A 97 14.51 -6.88 -2.23
C ALA A 97 15.68 -6.62 -1.28
N ALA A 98 16.31 -7.68 -0.78
CA ALA A 98 17.57 -7.53 -0.08
C ALA A 98 18.54 -6.79 -1.01
N GLU A 99 19.32 -5.84 -0.47
CA GLU A 99 20.45 -5.26 -1.19
C GLU A 99 21.47 -6.38 -1.47
N SER A 100 21.26 -7.11 -2.57
CA SER A 100 22.33 -7.82 -3.24
C SER A 100 23.10 -6.78 -4.05
N ASP A 101 24.43 -6.82 -3.97
CA ASP A 101 25.39 -5.95 -4.66
C ASP A 101 25.33 -6.01 -6.21
N ASP A 102 24.28 -6.62 -6.77
CA ASP A 102 24.09 -6.83 -8.20
C ASP A 102 23.02 -5.87 -8.72
N ALA A 103 23.48 -4.74 -9.26
CA ALA A 103 22.69 -3.62 -9.75
C ALA A 103 21.96 -3.91 -11.09
N SER A 104 21.31 -5.07 -11.20
CA SER A 104 20.45 -5.40 -12.34
C SER A 104 19.24 -6.24 -11.91
N VAL A 105 18.34 -5.67 -11.11
CA VAL A 105 17.00 -6.26 -10.93
C VAL A 105 16.22 -5.98 -12.22
N GLU A 106 16.28 -6.92 -13.16
CA GLU A 106 15.51 -6.91 -14.38
C GLU A 106 14.04 -7.19 -14.03
N PHE A 107 13.22 -6.14 -13.91
CA PHE A 107 11.79 -6.27 -13.64
C PHE A 107 11.06 -6.73 -14.90
N PRO A 108 10.47 -7.94 -14.94
CA PRO A 108 9.80 -8.43 -16.14
C PRO A 108 8.67 -7.49 -16.55
N GLY A 109 8.78 -6.92 -17.76
CA GLY A 109 7.79 -5.99 -18.34
C GLY A 109 8.13 -4.50 -18.25
N LEU A 110 9.21 -4.11 -17.56
CA LEU A 110 9.76 -2.76 -17.60
C LEU A 110 10.96 -2.74 -18.57
N VAL A 111 10.69 -2.51 -19.86
CA VAL A 111 11.76 -2.30 -20.83
C VAL A 111 12.35 -0.92 -20.59
N HIS A 112 13.65 -0.87 -20.27
CA HIS A 112 14.39 0.39 -20.19
C HIS A 112 14.44 0.98 -21.60
N ARG A 113 13.60 1.99 -21.87
CA ARG A 113 13.58 2.67 -23.16
C ARG A 113 14.76 3.64 -23.22
N GLN A 114 15.95 3.09 -23.36
CA GLN A 114 17.09 3.76 -23.97
C GLN A 114 17.31 3.07 -25.31
N ASP A 115 16.87 3.74 -26.37
CA ASP A 115 17.38 3.65 -27.75
C ASP A 115 16.43 4.47 -28.63
N MET A 116 16.48 5.79 -28.49
CA MET A 116 16.04 6.69 -29.55
C MET A 116 16.80 8.02 -29.45
N SER A 117 18.02 8.01 -29.95
CA SER A 117 18.67 9.19 -30.50
C SER A 117 19.61 8.72 -31.61
N GLU A 118 19.42 9.33 -32.77
CA GLU A 118 20.13 9.19 -34.05
C GLU A 118 21.66 9.26 -33.95
#